data_AF-A0A7X2SY11-F1
#
_entry.id   AF-A0A7X2SY11-F1
#
_cell.length_a   1.000
_cell.length_b   1.000
_cell.length_c   1.000
_cell.angle_alpha   90.00
_cell.angle_beta   90.00
_cell.angle_gamma   90.00
#
_symmetry.space_group_name_H-M   'P 1'
#
loop_
_entity.id
_entity.type
_entity.pdbx_description
1 polymer ?
#
loop_
_entity_poly.entity_id
_entity_poly.type
_entity_poly.pdbx_seq_one_letter_code
_entity_poly.pdbx_strand_id
1 'polypeptide(L)'
;MIPQISQAPGLVQLVLTFLESLKEQGFTGDMATSYADRLSLSTDNSIYQLLPDAALFPRSTADVALLARVAGEARFASLVFTPRGGGTGTNGQSLNQGIVVDMSRYMNRILEINTDEGWVRVEAGVI
;
A
#
# COMPACT_ATOMS: atom_id res chain seq x y z
N MET A 1 32.16 0.12 -12.83
CA MET A 1 31.11 0.99 -12.29
C MET A 1 29.83 0.64 -13.05
N ILE A 2 28.82 0.07 -12.39
CA ILE A 2 27.58 -0.33 -13.06
C ILE A 2 26.82 0.95 -13.41
N PRO A 3 26.44 1.17 -14.69
CA PRO A 3 25.62 2.32 -15.07
C PRO A 3 24.30 2.31 -14.30
N GLN A 4 24.00 3.38 -13.57
CA GLN A 4 22.71 3.57 -12.93
C GLN A 4 21.78 4.36 -13.84
N ILE A 5 20.52 3.96 -13.91
CA ILE A 5 19.47 4.73 -14.57
C ILE A 5 19.30 6.03 -13.77
N SER A 6 19.71 7.15 -14.37
CA SER A 6 19.82 8.46 -13.72
C SER A 6 18.47 9.18 -13.50
N GLN A 7 17.37 8.60 -13.96
CA GLN A 7 16.03 9.17 -13.82
C GLN A 7 15.01 8.07 -13.50
N ALA A 8 15.04 7.56 -12.26
CA ALA A 8 13.80 7.07 -11.69
C ALA A 8 12.87 8.29 -11.53
N PRO A 9 11.57 8.19 -11.88
CA PRO A 9 10.61 9.26 -11.61
C PRO A 9 10.75 9.73 -10.16
N GLY A 10 10.95 11.04 -10.01
CA GLY A 10 11.25 11.67 -8.73
C GLY A 10 10.15 11.43 -7.70
N LEU A 11 10.51 11.44 -6.43
CA LEU A 11 9.57 11.29 -5.34
C LEU A 11 8.79 12.59 -5.13
N VAL A 12 7.47 12.48 -4.99
CA VAL A 12 6.61 13.62 -4.69
C VAL A 12 6.83 14.04 -3.23
N GLN A 13 7.23 15.30 -3.01
CA GLN A 13 7.56 15.80 -1.66
C GLN A 13 6.40 15.65 -0.66
N LEU A 14 5.15 15.81 -1.14
CA LEU A 14 3.97 15.63 -0.30
C LEU A 14 3.82 14.18 0.19
N VAL A 15 4.17 13.20 -0.64
CA VAL A 15 4.18 11.78 -0.25
C VAL A 15 5.24 11.53 0.81
N LEU A 16 6.46 12.09 0.65
CA LEU A 16 7.51 11.96 1.66
C LEU A 16 7.08 12.54 3.01
N THR A 17 6.45 13.72 2.98
CA THR A 17 5.93 14.39 4.18
C THR A 17 4.84 13.55 4.87
N PHE A 18 4.00 12.86 4.09
CA PHE A 18 2.98 11.94 4.61
C PHE A 18 3.61 10.71 5.28
N LEU A 19 4.62 10.10 4.65
CA LEU A 19 5.33 8.95 5.20
C LEU A 19 6.05 9.31 6.51
N GLU A 20 6.68 10.48 6.57
CA GLU A 20 7.28 11.01 7.79
C GLU A 20 6.23 11.19 8.90
N SER A 21 5.09 11.82 8.59
CA SER A 21 3.99 12.00 9.54
C SER A 21 3.45 10.66 10.07
N LEU A 22 3.34 9.63 9.22
CA LEU A 22 2.95 8.29 9.66
C LEU A 22 3.96 7.69 10.62
N LYS A 23 5.26 7.80 10.29
CA LYS A 23 6.35 7.28 11.12
C LYS A 23 6.38 7.95 12.49
N GLU A 24 6.24 9.28 12.53
CA GLU A 24 6.18 10.05 13.78
C GLU A 24 4.97 9.69 14.64
N GLN A 25 3.84 9.36 14.02
CA GLN A 25 2.62 8.94 14.72
C GLN A 25 2.57 7.44 15.05
N GLY A 26 3.67 6.71 14.82
CA GLY A 26 3.84 5.33 15.28
C GLY A 26 3.33 4.25 14.31
N PHE A 27 3.29 4.52 13.00
CA PHE A 27 3.02 3.47 12.01
C PHE A 27 4.09 2.38 12.10
N THR A 28 3.66 1.13 12.25
CA THR A 28 4.56 -0.02 12.50
C THR A 28 4.85 -0.84 11.25
N GLY A 29 4.08 -0.61 10.18
CA GLY A 29 4.26 -1.27 8.89
C GLY A 29 5.48 -0.77 8.12
N ASP A 30 5.79 -1.48 7.04
CA ASP A 30 6.89 -1.07 6.15
C ASP A 30 6.43 0.02 5.19
N MET A 31 7.37 0.84 4.75
CA MET A 31 7.18 1.88 3.74
C MET A 31 8.24 1.71 2.65
N ALA A 32 7.85 1.81 1.38
CA ALA A 32 8.77 1.66 0.26
C ALA A 32 8.62 2.80 -0.75
N THR A 33 9.77 3.39 -1.10
CA THR A 33 9.88 4.48 -2.10
C THR A 33 10.93 4.18 -3.17
N SER A 34 11.65 3.06 -3.05
CA SER A 34 12.62 2.66 -4.07
C SER A 34 11.93 2.40 -5.40
N TYR A 35 12.62 2.66 -6.51
CA TYR A 35 12.05 2.40 -7.83
C TYR A 35 11.67 0.92 -8.02
N ALA A 36 12.49 -0.01 -7.51
CA ALA A 36 12.25 -1.44 -7.63
C ALA A 36 10.98 -1.87 -6.88
N ASP A 37 10.79 -1.39 -5.66
CA ASP A 37 9.58 -1.71 -4.88
C ASP A 37 8.32 -1.15 -5.56
N ARG A 38 8.38 0.12 -6.00
CA ARG A 38 7.26 0.78 -6.69
C ARG A 38 6.93 0.07 -8.02
N LEU A 39 7.95 -0.36 -8.77
CA LEU A 39 7.79 -1.08 -10.02
C LEU A 39 7.09 -2.43 -9.80
N SER A 40 7.41 -3.15 -8.71
CA SER A 40 6.78 -4.44 -8.38
C SER A 40 5.27 -4.35 -8.14
N LEU A 41 4.77 -3.16 -7.79
CA LEU A 41 3.36 -2.88 -7.55
C LEU A 41 2.73 -2.03 -8.66
N SER A 42 3.43 -1.83 -9.78
CA SER A 42 2.96 -0.97 -10.87
C SER A 42 2.00 -1.64 -11.85
N THR A 43 1.82 -2.95 -11.73
CA THR A 43 0.93 -3.76 -12.57
C THR A 43 0.01 -4.64 -11.72
N ASP A 44 -1.10 -5.01 -12.30
CA ASP A 44 -1.98 -6.09 -11.84
C ASP A 44 -2.21 -7.05 -13.02
N ASN A 45 -3.23 -7.90 -12.96
CA ASN A 45 -3.55 -8.82 -14.05
C ASN A 45 -4.26 -8.14 -15.23
N SER A 46 -4.12 -6.82 -15.36
CA SER A 46 -4.60 -6.04 -16.50
C SER A 46 -3.47 -5.74 -17.49
N ILE A 47 -3.82 -5.02 -18.56
CA ILE A 47 -2.85 -4.48 -19.53
C ILE A 47 -2.20 -3.17 -19.07
N TYR A 48 -2.64 -2.61 -17.94
CA TYR A 48 -2.21 -1.28 -17.48
C TYR A 48 -0.97 -1.36 -16.62
N GLN A 49 -0.15 -0.31 -16.71
CA GLN A 49 0.97 -0.07 -15.81
C GLN A 49 0.91 1.37 -15.30
N LEU A 50 0.88 1.54 -13.97
CA LEU A 50 0.97 2.83 -13.29
C LEU A 50 1.97 2.71 -12.15
N LEU A 51 3.07 3.47 -12.22
CA LEU A 51 4.07 3.49 -11.16
C LEU A 51 3.54 4.34 -9.99
N PRO A 52 3.36 3.77 -8.79
CA PRO A 52 2.98 4.55 -7.62
C PRO A 52 4.15 5.41 -7.13
N ASP A 53 3.86 6.44 -6.35
CA ASP A 53 4.83 7.28 -5.64
C ASP A 53 5.41 6.59 -4.40
N ALA A 54 4.61 5.75 -3.73
CA ALA A 54 5.05 4.94 -2.60
C ALA A 54 4.16 3.71 -2.38
N ALA A 55 4.66 2.77 -1.58
CA ALA A 55 3.89 1.65 -1.09
C ALA A 55 3.97 1.53 0.44
N LEU A 56 2.84 1.18 1.05
CA LEU A 56 2.70 0.96 2.49
C LEU A 56 2.25 -0.48 2.74
N PHE A 57 2.81 -1.10 3.78
CA PHE A 57 2.51 -2.47 4.17
C PHE A 57 2.10 -2.51 5.65
N PRO A 58 0.83 -2.18 5.98
CA PRO A 58 0.33 -2.18 7.35
C PRO A 58 0.50 -3.55 8.02
N ARG A 59 0.80 -3.59 9.33
CA ARG A 59 0.88 -4.84 10.11
C ARG A 59 -0.39 -5.13 10.90
N SER A 60 -1.27 -4.14 11.03
CA SER A 60 -2.43 -4.22 11.89
C SER A 60 -3.57 -3.30 11.46
N THR A 61 -4.78 -3.56 11.96
CA THR A 61 -5.92 -2.64 11.84
C THR A 61 -5.59 -1.26 12.42
N ALA A 62 -4.74 -1.18 13.44
CA ALA A 62 -4.31 0.10 14.02
C ALA A 62 -3.47 0.93 13.05
N ASP A 63 -2.58 0.29 12.28
CA ASP A 63 -1.82 0.96 11.22
C ASP A 63 -2.73 1.50 10.11
N VAL A 64 -3.75 0.73 9.70
CA VAL A 64 -4.73 1.17 8.69
C VAL A 64 -5.55 2.36 9.20
N ALA A 65 -5.99 2.31 10.46
CA ALA A 65 -6.73 3.40 11.09
C ALA A 65 -5.88 4.66 11.26
N LEU A 66 -4.60 4.50 11.62
CA LEU A 66 -3.63 5.59 11.66
C LEU A 66 -3.44 6.20 10.26
N LEU A 67 -3.23 5.36 9.24
CA LEU A 67 -3.11 5.80 7.85
C LEU A 67 -4.31 6.64 7.42
N ALA A 68 -5.53 6.12 7.61
CA ALA A 68 -6.75 6.82 7.25
C ALA A 68 -6.92 8.16 8.00
N ARG A 69 -6.56 8.19 9.29
CA ARG A 69 -6.61 9.42 10.10
C ARG A 69 -5.65 10.48 9.57
N VAL A 70 -4.39 10.12 9.31
CA VAL A 70 -3.40 11.06 8.76
C VAL A 70 -3.82 11.49 7.36
N ALA A 71 -4.28 10.56 6.51
CA ALA A 71 -4.74 10.88 5.15
C ALA A 71 -5.93 11.86 5.12
N GLY A 72 -6.75 11.87 6.19
CA GLY A 72 -7.86 12.80 6.36
C GLY A 72 -7.45 14.23 6.74
N GLU A 73 -6.18 14.51 7.05
CA GLU A 73 -5.72 15.86 7.33
C GLU A 73 -5.74 16.71 6.04
N ALA A 74 -6.18 17.97 6.15
CA ALA A 74 -6.36 18.87 4.99
C ALA A 74 -5.10 19.02 4.13
N ARG A 75 -3.91 18.98 4.72
CA ARG A 75 -2.62 19.06 4.01
C ARG A 75 -2.35 17.86 3.10
N PHE A 76 -3.02 16.73 3.31
CA PHE A 76 -2.87 15.51 2.52
C PHE A 76 -4.07 15.21 1.62
N ALA A 77 -5.04 16.14 1.52
CA ALA A 77 -6.29 15.92 0.80
C ALA A 77 -6.12 15.62 -0.71
N SER A 78 -4.99 15.97 -1.31
CA SER A 78 -4.68 15.65 -2.71
C SER A 78 -4.01 14.28 -2.91
N LEU A 79 -3.65 13.58 -1.83
CA LEU A 79 -3.07 12.25 -1.93
C LEU A 79 -4.15 11.22 -2.27
N VAL A 80 -3.80 10.29 -3.14
CA VAL A 80 -4.67 9.18 -3.55
C VAL A 80 -4.11 7.88 -3.01
N PHE A 81 -4.99 7.05 -2.46
CA PHE A 81 -4.65 5.78 -1.84
C PHE A 81 -5.43 4.66 -2.50
N THR A 82 -4.77 3.55 -2.80
CA THR A 82 -5.42 2.35 -3.36
C THR A 82 -5.05 1.14 -2.52
N PRO A 83 -6.03 0.48 -1.87
CA PRO A 83 -5.78 -0.79 -1.20
C PRO A 83 -5.50 -1.88 -2.25
N ARG A 84 -4.56 -2.76 -1.94
CA ARG A 84 -4.16 -3.88 -2.80
C ARG A 84 -4.07 -5.17 -1.98
N GLY A 85 -4.68 -6.23 -2.52
CA GLY A 85 -4.51 -7.62 -2.07
C GLY A 85 -3.58 -8.37 -3.03
N GLY A 86 -4.01 -9.52 -3.54
CA GLY A 86 -3.20 -10.33 -4.48
C GLY A 86 -2.92 -9.73 -5.86
N GLY A 87 -3.47 -8.55 -6.20
CA GLY A 87 -3.20 -7.89 -7.49
C GLY A 87 -3.73 -8.63 -8.72
N THR A 88 -4.78 -9.44 -8.56
CA THR A 88 -5.35 -10.30 -9.63
C THR A 88 -6.45 -9.63 -10.44
N GLY A 89 -6.81 -8.37 -10.11
CA GLY A 89 -7.78 -7.59 -10.85
C GLY A 89 -7.31 -7.34 -12.29
N THR A 90 -8.25 -7.35 -13.24
CA THR A 90 -7.97 -7.26 -14.68
C THR A 90 -8.27 -5.89 -15.28
N ASN A 91 -8.74 -4.93 -14.48
CA ASN A 91 -9.19 -3.62 -14.95
C ASN A 91 -8.44 -2.45 -14.27
N GLY A 92 -7.27 -2.71 -13.66
CA GLY A 92 -6.44 -1.66 -13.07
C GLY A 92 -6.93 -1.10 -11.73
N GLN A 93 -7.91 -1.73 -11.05
CA GLN A 93 -8.50 -1.17 -9.82
C GLN A 93 -7.52 -1.08 -8.66
N SER A 94 -6.45 -1.88 -8.70
CA SER A 94 -5.42 -1.92 -7.66
C SER A 94 -4.22 -1.03 -7.97
N LEU A 95 -4.29 -0.23 -9.04
CA LEU A 95 -3.22 0.64 -9.53
C LEU A 95 -3.55 2.11 -9.28
N ASN A 96 -2.54 2.89 -8.94
CA ASN A 96 -2.60 4.35 -8.92
C ASN A 96 -1.20 4.95 -9.11
N GLN A 97 -1.12 6.27 -9.29
CA GLN A 97 0.15 7.01 -9.27
C GLN A 97 0.52 7.53 -7.86
N GLY A 98 -0.40 7.46 -6.90
CA GLY A 98 -0.20 7.90 -5.52
C GLY A 98 0.39 6.81 -4.64
N ILE A 99 -0.31 6.46 -3.55
CA ILE A 99 0.16 5.51 -2.55
C ILE A 99 -0.62 4.20 -2.68
N VAL A 100 0.09 3.09 -2.87
CA VAL A 100 -0.47 1.74 -2.79
C VAL A 100 -0.41 1.25 -1.35
N VAL A 101 -1.51 0.69 -0.84
CA VAL A 101 -1.58 0.10 0.51
C VAL A 101 -1.78 -1.40 0.37
N ASP A 102 -0.69 -2.15 0.46
CA ASP A 102 -0.69 -3.60 0.28
C ASP A 102 -0.98 -4.30 1.62
N MET A 103 -2.14 -4.94 1.66
CA MET A 103 -2.66 -5.65 2.83
C MET A 103 -2.11 -7.08 2.92
N SER A 104 -1.63 -7.64 1.82
CA SER A 104 -1.29 -9.06 1.68
C SER A 104 0.03 -9.46 2.34
N ARG A 105 0.95 -8.50 2.55
CA ARG A 105 2.27 -8.79 3.12
C ARG A 105 2.24 -9.24 4.58
N TYR A 106 1.45 -8.56 5.41
CA TYR A 106 1.42 -8.81 6.86
C TYR A 106 0.04 -9.09 7.43
N MET A 107 -1.02 -8.53 6.85
CA MET A 107 -2.41 -8.73 7.31
C MET A 107 -3.06 -9.91 6.59
N ASN A 108 -2.43 -11.08 6.66
CA ASN A 108 -2.82 -12.29 5.91
C ASN A 108 -3.13 -13.51 6.80
N ARG A 109 -3.61 -13.28 8.02
CA ARG A 109 -3.93 -14.35 8.97
C ARG A 109 -5.40 -14.74 8.94
N ILE A 110 -5.66 -16.05 9.09
CA ILE A 110 -6.95 -16.56 9.52
C ILE A 110 -7.03 -16.38 11.04
N LEU A 111 -8.02 -15.62 11.50
CA LEU A 111 -8.19 -15.27 12.91
C LEU A 111 -9.03 -16.30 13.66
N GLU A 112 -10.04 -16.84 12.99
CA GLU A 112 -10.99 -17.77 13.59
C GLU A 112 -11.72 -18.56 12.50
N ILE A 113 -11.93 -19.85 12.74
CA ILE A 113 -12.74 -20.74 11.89
C ILE A 113 -13.86 -21.28 12.77
N ASN A 114 -15.11 -20.97 12.43
CA ASN A 114 -16.28 -21.53 13.08
C ASN A 114 -16.94 -22.53 12.14
N THR A 115 -16.68 -23.82 12.36
CA THR A 115 -17.24 -24.91 11.54
C THR A 115 -18.70 -25.18 11.83
N ASP A 116 -19.14 -24.89 13.06
CA ASP A 116 -20.52 -25.15 13.49
C ASP A 116 -21.51 -24.17 12.84
N GLU A 117 -21.09 -22.90 12.69
CA GLU A 117 -21.88 -21.83 12.06
C GLU A 117 -21.48 -21.55 10.59
N GLY A 118 -20.39 -22.16 10.09
CA GLY A 118 -20.00 -22.08 8.68
C GLY A 118 -19.36 -20.77 8.24
N TRP A 119 -18.59 -20.10 9.11
CA TRP A 119 -17.90 -18.86 8.77
C TRP A 119 -16.43 -18.85 9.19
N VAL A 120 -15.65 -17.97 8.55
CA VAL A 120 -14.23 -17.73 8.86
C VAL A 120 -14.03 -16.24 9.00
N ARG A 121 -13.29 -15.82 10.04
CA ARG A 121 -12.85 -14.44 10.22
C ARG A 121 -11.38 -14.34 9.83
N VAL A 122 -11.08 -13.41 8.94
CA VAL A 122 -9.76 -13.25 8.31
C VAL A 122 -9.32 -11.79 8.32
N GLU A 123 -8.03 -11.58 8.22
CA GLU A 123 -7.48 -10.27 7.86
C GLU A 123 -7.64 -10.00 6.35
N ALA A 124 -7.69 -8.71 5.98
CA ALA A 124 -8.05 -8.29 4.62
C ALA A 124 -7.07 -8.72 3.52
N GLY A 125 -5.86 -9.14 3.88
CA GLY A 125 -4.83 -9.62 2.96
C GLY A 125 -4.75 -11.14 2.83
N VAL A 126 -5.66 -11.90 3.46
CA VAL A 126 -5.76 -13.35 3.24
C VAL A 126 -6.11 -13.64 1.77
N ILE A 127 -5.40 -14.62 1.18
CA ILE A 127 -5.58 -15.12 -0.19
C ILE A 127 -5.97 -16.60 -0.13
#